data_AF-A0A2E4EB24-F1
#
_entry.id   AF-A0A2E4EB24-F1
#
_cell.length_a   1.000
_cell.length_b   1.000
_cell.length_c   1.000
_cell.angle_alpha   90.00
_cell.angle_beta   90.00
_cell.angle_gamma   90.00
#
_symmetry.space_group_name_H-M   'P 1'
#
loop_
_entity.id
_entity.type
_entity.pdbx_description
1 polymer ?
#
loop_
_entity_poly.entity_id
_entity_poly.type
_entity_poly.pdbx_seq_one_letter_code
_entity_poly.pdbx_strand_id
1 'polypeptide(L)'
;MQNLLSRIVNAFNRVEPTALILWVLFIILEKSFDMSLGPILNVVSSTLAALYILQARVGMNQLRDKAFLIKAYPYVLGNSSAIIILGVFFKVMSYPGADLMAKVGIIGILISCVFLFYRPVQDEFLPVMKKILLRLFLLIAVGFLVSF
;
A
#
# COMPACT_ATOMS: atom_id res chain seq x y z
N MET A 1 16.55 16.83 -8.45
CA MET A 1 15.24 16.43 -7.90
C MET A 1 15.02 14.90 -7.91
N GLN A 2 15.26 14.20 -9.03
CA GLN A 2 15.15 12.72 -9.10
C GLN A 2 15.99 11.98 -8.03
N ASN A 3 17.21 12.46 -7.74
CA ASN A 3 18.07 11.89 -6.70
C ASN A 3 17.53 12.02 -5.26
N LEU A 4 16.69 13.03 -4.98
CA LEU A 4 16.08 13.18 -3.65
C LEU A 4 14.90 12.22 -3.48
N LEU A 5 14.03 12.15 -4.50
CA LEU A 5 12.85 11.27 -4.48
C LEU A 5 13.25 9.80 -4.41
N SER A 6 14.28 9.38 -5.15
CA SER A 6 14.79 8.01 -5.08
C SER A 6 15.38 7.68 -3.71
N ARG A 7 16.08 8.62 -3.06
CA ARG A 7 16.57 8.44 -1.68
C ARG A 7 15.45 8.26 -0.68
N ILE A 8 14.39 9.08 -0.78
CA ILE A 8 13.21 8.97 0.10
C ILE A 8 12.53 7.60 -0.09
N VAL A 9 12.29 7.19 -1.34
CA VAL A 9 11.68 5.89 -1.64
C VAL A 9 12.56 4.73 -1.16
N ASN A 10 13.88 4.82 -1.33
CA ASN A 10 14.79 3.78 -0.83
C ASN A 10 14.78 3.68 0.70
N ALA A 11 14.74 4.82 1.40
CA ALA A 11 14.61 4.85 2.86
C ALA A 11 13.27 4.23 3.29
N PHE A 12 12.18 4.60 2.62
CA PHE A 12 10.86 4.03 2.87
C PHE A 12 10.84 2.51 2.63
N ASN A 13 11.35 2.01 1.49
CA ASN A 13 11.41 0.58 1.16
C ASN A 13 12.17 -0.27 2.19
N ARG A 14 13.05 0.35 2.98
CA ARG A 14 13.78 -0.31 4.07
C ARG A 14 12.90 -0.49 5.31
N VAL A 15 12.07 0.49 5.63
CA VAL A 15 11.23 0.52 6.85
C VAL A 15 9.77 0.15 6.60
N GLU A 16 9.36 0.03 5.33
CA GLU A 16 7.98 -0.17 4.92
C GLU A 16 7.30 -1.36 5.62
N PRO A 17 7.88 -2.58 5.68
CA PRO A 17 7.23 -3.69 6.39
C PRO A 17 6.94 -3.37 7.85
N THR A 18 7.90 -2.76 8.54
CA THR A 18 7.77 -2.38 9.95
C THR A 18 6.71 -1.29 10.12
N ALA A 19 6.71 -0.27 9.26
CA ALA A 19 5.73 0.81 9.29
C ALA A 19 4.31 0.27 9.03
N LEU A 20 4.16 -0.67 8.10
CA LEU A 20 2.88 -1.29 7.79
C LEU A 20 2.38 -2.14 8.96
N ILE A 21 3.23 -2.97 9.57
CA ILE A 21 2.87 -3.77 10.76
C ILE A 21 2.44 -2.85 11.92
N LEU A 22 3.19 -1.78 12.19
CA LEU A 22 2.82 -0.81 13.24
C LEU A 22 1.48 -0.13 12.93
N TRP A 23 1.23 0.23 11.67
CA TRP A 23 -0.05 0.77 11.27
C TRP A 23 -1.20 -0.22 11.47
N VAL A 24 -1.02 -1.49 11.10
CA VAL A 24 -2.01 -2.55 11.37
C VAL A 24 -2.28 -2.68 12.87
N LEU A 25 -1.25 -2.63 13.71
CA LEU A 25 -1.42 -2.68 15.16
C LEU A 25 -2.24 -1.50 15.68
N PHE A 26 -1.99 -0.28 15.21
CA PHE A 26 -2.79 0.89 15.60
C PHE A 26 -4.27 0.74 15.19
N ILE A 27 -4.55 0.19 14.00
CA ILE A 27 -5.92 -0.09 13.56
C ILE A 27 -6.60 -1.10 14.48
N ILE A 28 -5.90 -2.18 14.86
CA ILE A 28 -6.44 -3.20 15.79
C ILE A 28 -6.68 -2.60 17.18
N LEU A 29 -5.74 -1.77 17.68
CA LEU A 29 -5.87 -1.12 18.98
C LEU A 29 -7.05 -0.16 19.03
N GLU A 30 -7.25 0.67 18.00
CA GLU A 30 -8.42 1.55 17.89
C GLU A 30 -9.71 0.73 17.88
N LYS A 31 -9.83 -0.28 16.99
CA LYS A 31 -11.08 -1.04 16.81
C LYS A 31 -11.41 -1.99 17.98
N SER A 32 -10.40 -2.51 18.67
CA SER A 32 -10.61 -3.57 19.69
C SER A 32 -10.58 -3.05 21.12
N PHE A 33 -9.94 -1.91 21.38
CA PHE A 33 -9.75 -1.39 22.73
C PHE A 33 -10.27 0.05 22.91
N ASP A 34 -10.97 0.61 21.91
CA ASP A 34 -11.53 1.98 21.93
C ASP A 34 -10.50 3.05 22.38
N MET A 35 -9.23 2.84 22.04
CA MET A 35 -8.21 3.85 22.26
C MET A 35 -8.47 5.03 21.34
N SER A 36 -8.25 6.27 21.80
CA SER A 36 -8.41 7.47 20.96
C SER A 36 -7.13 7.77 20.15
N LEU A 37 -6.76 6.89 19.20
CA LEU A 37 -5.58 7.05 18.34
C LEU A 37 -5.89 7.78 17.02
N GLY A 38 -7.13 8.24 16.79
CA GLY A 38 -7.54 8.95 15.57
C GLY A 38 -6.53 9.96 14.99
N PRO A 39 -5.96 10.91 15.76
CA PRO A 39 -4.96 11.84 15.25
C PRO A 39 -3.66 11.16 14.78
N ILE A 40 -3.21 10.13 15.50
CA ILE A 40 -2.02 9.34 15.14
C ILE A 40 -2.31 8.55 13.87
N LEU A 41 -3.46 7.88 13.80
CA LEU A 41 -3.91 7.15 12.63
C LEU A 41 -4.01 8.05 11.40
N ASN A 42 -4.48 9.29 11.54
CA ASN A 42 -4.54 10.23 10.43
C ASN A 42 -3.14 10.54 9.86
N VAL A 43 -2.18 10.89 10.73
CA VAL A 43 -0.81 11.23 10.31
C VAL A 43 -0.13 10.02 9.67
N VAL A 44 -0.21 8.84 10.32
CA VAL A 44 0.45 7.62 9.84
C VAL A 44 -0.18 7.16 8.53
N SER A 45 -1.52 7.10 8.43
CA SER A 45 -2.21 6.65 7.22
C SER A 45 -1.98 7.58 6.04
N SER A 46 -2.05 8.90 6.26
CA SER A 46 -1.79 9.90 5.22
C SER A 46 -0.35 9.85 4.73
N THR A 47 0.60 9.67 5.65
CA THR A 47 2.03 9.56 5.31
C THR A 47 2.31 8.28 4.53
N LEU A 48 1.79 7.13 4.98
CA LEU A 48 1.92 5.86 4.25
C LEU A 48 1.30 5.96 2.85
N ALA A 49 0.09 6.51 2.73
CA ALA A 49 -0.56 6.69 1.43
C ALA A 49 0.27 7.57 0.48
N ALA A 50 0.79 8.70 0.97
CA ALA A 50 1.65 9.57 0.18
C ALA A 50 2.95 8.86 -0.27
N LEU A 51 3.57 8.08 0.62
CA LEU A 51 4.79 7.32 0.31
C LEU A 51 4.53 6.21 -0.71
N TYR A 52 3.38 5.54 -0.66
CA TYR A 52 3.00 4.54 -1.68
C TYR A 52 2.71 5.18 -3.03
N ILE A 53 2.05 6.34 -3.08
CA ILE A 53 1.86 7.10 -4.31
C ILE A 53 3.23 7.51 -4.89
N LEU A 54 4.14 7.98 -4.04
CA LEU A 54 5.48 8.36 -4.48
C LEU A 54 6.27 7.15 -5.00
N GLN A 55 6.20 6.01 -4.32
CA GLN A 55 6.81 4.75 -4.75
C GLN A 55 6.28 4.32 -6.13
N ALA A 56 4.96 4.43 -6.37
CA ALA A 56 4.35 4.17 -7.67
C ALA A 56 4.93 5.06 -8.78
N ARG A 57 5.03 6.37 -8.53
CA ARG A 57 5.55 7.33 -9.52
C ARG A 57 7.03 7.12 -9.83
N VAL A 58 7.84 6.89 -8.80
CA VAL A 58 9.29 6.65 -8.96
C VAL A 58 9.53 5.31 -9.64
N GLY A 59 8.83 4.25 -9.25
CA GLY A 59 8.96 2.92 -9.87
C GLY A 59 8.58 2.91 -11.34
N MET A 60 7.48 3.59 -11.72
CA MET A 60 7.07 3.72 -13.12
C MET A 60 8.13 4.48 -13.95
N ASN A 61 8.74 5.53 -13.39
CA ASN A 61 9.79 6.29 -14.07
C ASN A 61 11.10 5.49 -14.23
N GLN A 62 11.46 4.67 -13.25
CA GLN A 62 12.64 3.80 -13.32
C GLN A 62 12.50 2.68 -14.36
N LEU A 63 11.28 2.25 -14.64
CA LEU A 63 10.96 1.18 -15.58
C LEU A 63 10.43 1.72 -16.92
N ARG A 64 10.71 2.99 -17.25
CA ARG A 64 10.16 3.68 -18.43
C ARG A 64 10.43 2.95 -19.74
N ASP A 65 11.60 2.33 -19.86
CA ASP A 65 12.06 1.65 -21.07
C ASP A 65 11.63 0.17 -21.13
N LYS A 66 10.95 -0.34 -20.08
CA LYS A 66 10.46 -1.72 -20.03
C LYS A 66 9.05 -1.85 -20.63
N ALA A 67 8.67 -3.11 -20.87
CA ALA A 67 7.34 -3.46 -21.38
C ALA A 67 6.22 -2.86 -20.52
N PHE A 68 5.07 -2.59 -21.14
CA PHE A 68 3.98 -1.86 -20.50
C PHE A 68 3.50 -2.49 -19.18
N LEU A 69 3.38 -3.81 -19.11
CA LEU A 69 2.94 -4.50 -17.91
C LEU A 69 3.93 -4.36 -16.74
N ILE A 70 5.24 -4.36 -17.04
CA ILE A 70 6.30 -4.22 -16.02
C ILE A 70 6.27 -2.82 -15.40
N LYS A 71 6.12 -1.77 -16.23
CA LYS A 71 6.01 -0.39 -15.73
C LYS A 71 4.67 -0.09 -15.05
N ALA A 72 3.59 -0.77 -15.46
CA ALA A 72 2.27 -0.59 -14.87
C ALA A 72 2.16 -1.22 -13.48
N TYR A 73 2.86 -2.33 -13.22
CA TYR A 73 2.82 -3.02 -11.94
C TYR A 73 3.06 -2.13 -10.70
N PRO A 74 4.19 -1.39 -10.58
CA PRO A 74 4.42 -0.54 -9.41
C PRO A 74 3.38 0.58 -9.29
N TYR A 75 2.85 1.05 -10.41
CA TYR A 75 1.80 2.06 -10.42
C TYR A 75 0.48 1.51 -9.85
N VAL A 76 0.03 0.35 -10.32
CA VAL A 76 -1.20 -0.29 -9.82
C VAL A 76 -1.03 -0.67 -8.35
N LEU A 77 0.09 -1.30 -7.98
CA LEU A 77 0.34 -1.72 -6.60
C LEU A 77 0.40 -0.52 -5.64
N GLY A 78 1.15 0.53 -5.96
CA GLY A 78 1.32 1.68 -5.07
C GLY A 78 0.03 2.49 -4.90
N ASN A 79 -0.71 2.76 -5.98
CA ASN A 79 -1.99 3.49 -5.85
C ASN A 79 -3.04 2.65 -5.11
N SER A 80 -3.13 1.35 -5.40
CA SER A 80 -4.07 0.46 -4.69
C SER A 80 -3.72 0.36 -3.20
N SER A 81 -2.43 0.32 -2.85
CA SER A 81 -1.95 0.35 -1.46
C SER A 81 -2.33 1.65 -0.74
N ALA A 82 -2.22 2.79 -1.42
CA ALA A 82 -2.64 4.08 -0.85
C ALA A 82 -4.16 4.15 -0.64
N ILE A 83 -4.93 3.70 -1.65
CA ILE A 83 -6.40 3.71 -1.59
C ILE A 83 -6.90 2.82 -0.46
N ILE A 84 -6.38 1.60 -0.31
CA ILE A 84 -6.83 0.70 0.75
C ILE A 84 -6.45 1.22 2.15
N ILE A 85 -5.27 1.84 2.32
CA ILE A 85 -4.87 2.44 3.61
C ILE A 85 -5.84 3.56 4.00
N LEU A 86 -6.14 4.47 3.08
CA LEU A 86 -7.08 5.55 3.33
C LEU A 86 -8.51 5.03 3.53
N GLY A 87 -8.94 4.03 2.76
CA GLY A 87 -10.26 3.41 2.92
C GLY A 87 -10.43 2.73 4.28
N VAL A 88 -9.41 1.98 4.73
CA VAL A 88 -9.38 1.38 6.07
C VAL A 88 -9.40 2.44 7.16
N PHE A 89 -8.53 3.45 7.06
CA PHE A 89 -8.50 4.56 8.02
C PHE A 89 -9.86 5.26 8.10
N PHE A 90 -10.44 5.59 6.95
CA PHE A 90 -11.75 6.24 6.90
C PHE A 90 -12.85 5.37 7.49
N LYS A 91 -12.77 4.05 7.34
CA LYS A 91 -13.77 3.15 7.88
C LYS A 91 -13.67 3.05 9.40
N VAL A 92 -12.45 3.01 9.94
CA VAL A 92 -12.21 3.09 11.38
C VAL A 92 -12.74 4.40 11.97
N MET A 93 -12.51 5.52 11.29
CA MET A 93 -13.02 6.84 11.72
C MET A 93 -14.49 7.08 11.38
N SER A 94 -15.21 6.11 10.82
CA SER A 94 -16.62 6.23 10.40
C SER A 94 -16.90 7.36 9.39
N TYR A 95 -15.95 7.69 8.52
CA TYR A 95 -16.17 8.66 7.45
C TYR A 95 -17.06 8.10 6.32
N PRO A 96 -17.89 8.94 5.68
CA PRO A 96 -18.75 8.52 4.59
C PRO A 96 -17.93 8.05 3.37
N GLY A 97 -18.42 7.03 2.67
CA GLY A 97 -17.78 6.48 1.47
C GLY A 97 -16.57 5.58 1.72
N ALA A 98 -16.17 5.37 2.97
CA ALA A 98 -15.02 4.56 3.35
C ALA A 98 -15.09 3.10 2.84
N ASP A 99 -16.28 2.51 2.86
CA ASP A 99 -16.51 1.13 2.42
C ASP A 99 -16.21 0.94 0.93
N LEU A 100 -16.68 1.87 0.09
CA LEU A 100 -16.40 1.87 -1.34
C LEU A 100 -14.89 2.03 -1.60
N MET A 101 -14.25 2.96 -0.89
CA MET A 101 -12.81 3.22 -1.04
C MET A 101 -11.98 1.98 -0.64
N ALA A 102 -12.29 1.34 0.48
CA ALA A 102 -11.64 0.11 0.91
C ALA A 102 -11.81 -1.02 -0.14
N LYS A 103 -13.02 -1.21 -0.66
CA LYS A 103 -13.30 -2.20 -1.72
C LYS A 103 -12.53 -1.94 -3.00
N VAL A 104 -12.47 -0.69 -3.47
CA VAL A 104 -11.67 -0.30 -4.64
C VAL A 104 -10.18 -0.60 -4.41
N GLY A 105 -9.68 -0.30 -3.21
CA GLY A 105 -8.32 -0.64 -2.80
C GLY A 105 -8.05 -2.15 -2.86
N ILE A 106 -8.94 -2.96 -2.27
CA ILE A 106 -8.85 -4.44 -2.29
C ILE A 106 -8.85 -4.96 -3.73
N ILE A 107 -9.76 -4.49 -4.59
CA ILE A 107 -9.83 -4.91 -5.99
C ILE A 107 -8.52 -4.58 -6.71
N GLY A 108 -7.97 -3.38 -6.52
CA GLY A 108 -6.68 -3.00 -7.12
C GLY A 108 -5.50 -3.84 -6.61
N ILE A 109 -5.51 -4.22 -5.34
CA ILE A 109 -4.54 -5.16 -4.76
C ILE A 109 -4.68 -6.55 -5.39
N LEU A 110 -5.90 -7.05 -5.58
CA LEU A 110 -6.14 -8.33 -6.28
C LEU A 110 -5.68 -8.30 -7.74
N ILE A 111 -5.92 -7.20 -8.45
CA ILE A 111 -5.39 -7.00 -9.82
C ILE A 111 -3.85 -7.02 -9.82
N SER A 112 -3.23 -6.44 -8.79
CA SER A 112 -1.76 -6.49 -8.62
C SER A 112 -1.27 -7.93 -8.43
N CYS A 113 -2.02 -8.78 -7.70
CA CYS A 113 -1.71 -10.21 -7.59
C CYS A 113 -1.79 -10.92 -8.95
N VAL A 114 -2.77 -10.57 -9.80
CA VAL A 114 -2.90 -11.14 -11.14
C VAL A 114 -1.66 -10.85 -12.00
N PHE A 115 -1.09 -9.65 -11.87
CA PHE A 115 0.12 -9.26 -12.62
C PHE A 115 1.33 -10.11 -12.26
N LEU A 116 1.41 -10.63 -11.03
CA LEU A 116 2.52 -11.49 -10.59
C LEU A 116 2.53 -12.87 -11.25
N PHE A 117 1.42 -13.31 -11.86
CA PHE A 117 1.41 -14.54 -12.67
C PHE A 117 2.08 -14.36 -14.04
N TYR A 118 2.37 -13.13 -14.45
CA TYR A 118 3.09 -12.85 -15.68
C TYR A 118 4.61 -12.92 -15.45
N ARG A 119 5.28 -13.91 -16.07
CA ARG A 119 6.71 -14.21 -15.85
C ARG A 119 7.63 -12.97 -15.92
N PRO A 120 7.53 -12.08 -16.93
CA PRO A 120 8.40 -10.90 -16.97
C PRO A 120 8.24 -9.92 -15.81
N VAL A 121 7.03 -9.83 -15.21
CA VAL A 121 6.82 -9.06 -13.98
C VAL A 121 7.41 -9.82 -12.80
N GLN A 122 7.17 -11.14 -12.72
CA GLN A 122 7.70 -11.96 -11.64
C GLN A 122 9.23 -11.89 -11.56
N ASP A 123 9.93 -12.05 -12.69
CA ASP A 123 11.39 -12.05 -12.76
C ASP A 123 11.98 -10.70 -12.33
N GLU A 124 11.34 -9.60 -12.74
CA GLU A 124 11.76 -8.24 -12.37
C GLU A 124 11.64 -8.00 -10.85
N PHE A 125 10.54 -8.46 -10.25
CA PHE A 125 10.23 -8.19 -8.84
C PHE A 125 10.62 -9.33 -7.91
N LEU A 126 11.24 -10.41 -8.42
CA LEU A 126 11.68 -11.57 -7.64
C LEU A 126 12.57 -11.20 -6.44
N PRO A 127 13.55 -10.28 -6.55
CA PRO A 127 14.43 -9.92 -5.44
C PRO A 127 13.68 -9.31 -4.24
N VAL A 128 12.53 -8.70 -4.49
CA VAL A 128 11.70 -8.02 -3.49
C VAL A 128 10.37 -8.73 -3.23
N MET A 129 10.17 -9.92 -3.82
CA MET A 129 8.90 -10.65 -3.80
C MET A 129 8.37 -10.90 -2.38
N LYS A 130 9.25 -11.27 -1.45
CA LYS A 130 8.87 -11.51 -0.05
C LYS A 130 8.21 -10.28 0.59
N LYS A 131 8.74 -9.08 0.32
CA LYS A 131 8.18 -7.82 0.83
C LYS A 131 6.83 -7.50 0.20
N ILE A 132 6.73 -7.70 -1.13
CA ILE A 132 5.49 -7.52 -1.87
C ILE A 132 4.40 -8.44 -1.32
N LEU A 133 4.69 -9.73 -1.16
CA LEU A 133 3.72 -10.69 -0.63
C LEU A 133 3.27 -10.34 0.80
N LEU A 134 4.19 -9.90 1.66
CA LEU A 134 3.84 -9.43 3.00
C LEU A 134 2.92 -8.21 2.95
N ARG A 135 3.21 -7.23 2.08
CA ARG A 135 2.34 -6.07 1.88
C ARG A 135 0.95 -6.48 1.43
N LEU A 136 0.86 -7.32 0.39
CA LEU A 136 -0.41 -7.82 -0.15
C LEU A 136 -1.21 -8.53 0.94
N PHE A 137 -0.58 -9.43 1.69
CA PHE A 137 -1.21 -10.15 2.80
C PHE A 137 -1.76 -9.21 3.87
N LEU A 138 -0.94 -8.28 4.38
CA LEU A 138 -1.35 -7.37 5.44
C LEU A 138 -2.49 -6.44 5.00
N LEU A 139 -2.40 -5.88 3.79
CA LEU A 139 -3.40 -4.97 3.27
C LEU A 139 -4.74 -5.68 3.02
N ILE A 140 -4.71 -6.89 2.45
CA ILE A 140 -5.92 -7.69 2.26
C ILE A 140 -6.51 -8.06 3.62
N ALA A 141 -5.71 -8.61 4.54
CA ALA A 141 -6.17 -9.05 5.85
C ALA A 141 -6.84 -7.92 6.66
N VAL A 142 -6.21 -6.74 6.71
CA VAL A 142 -6.78 -5.58 7.40
C VAL A 142 -7.99 -5.01 6.66
N GLY A 143 -7.94 -4.98 5.33
CA GLY A 143 -9.09 -4.60 4.51
C GLY A 143 -10.32 -5.45 4.84
N PHE A 144 -10.15 -6.76 4.98
CA PHE A 144 -11.20 -7.68 5.42
C PHE A 144 -11.62 -7.45 6.88
N LEU A 145 -10.66 -7.33 7.80
CA LEU A 145 -10.95 -7.12 9.24
C LEU A 145 -11.79 -5.87 9.51
N VAL A 146 -11.59 -4.81 8.72
CA VAL A 146 -12.35 -3.56 8.87
C VAL A 146 -13.61 -3.58 8.00
N SER A 147 -13.70 -4.46 7.00
CA SER A 147 -14.86 -4.52 6.10
C SER A 147 -16.11 -5.18 6.71
N PHE A 148 -15.90 -6.06 7.69
CA PHE A 148 -16.92 -6.74 8.50
C PHE A 148 -16.93 -6.18 9.93
#